data_AF-A0A3Q1GL55-F1
#
_entry.id   AF-A0A3Q1GL55-F1
#
_cell.length_a   1.000
_cell.length_b   1.000
_cell.length_c   1.000
_cell.angle_alpha   90.00
_cell.angle_beta   90.00
_cell.angle_gamma   90.00
#
_symmetry.space_group_name_H-M   'P 1'
#
loop_
_entity.id
_entity.type
_entity.pdbx_description
1 polymer ?
#
loop_
_entity_poly.entity_id
_entity_poly.type
_entity_poly.pdbx_seq_one_letter_code
_entity_poly.pdbx_strand_id
1 'polypeptide(L)'
;PRKLSVLPASKSATFSLGLPQPPSPKNRGKYKRSIGEKPKAPQPAGPSKVVQSSPLQHSFLTDVSDVREMEGGLLNLLNDFHSGKLQAFGKVCSFEQLEHVREMQEKLARLHFSLDSHVEELSEDQRKCVSDHNLEHLLCNVNGHIYVLNLAENQDLPKTSGP
;
A
#
# COMPACT_ATOMS: atom_id res chain seq x y z
N PRO A 1 42.91 -33.54 23.59
CA PRO A 1 42.92 -32.11 23.19
C PRO A 1 42.34 -31.92 21.78
N ARG A 2 41.12 -31.37 21.69
CA ARG A 2 40.43 -31.07 20.41
C ARG A 2 40.97 -29.75 19.85
N LYS A 3 41.32 -29.67 18.56
CA LYS A 3 41.47 -28.39 17.85
C LYS A 3 40.29 -28.21 16.91
N LEU A 4 39.44 -27.25 17.25
CA LEU A 4 38.30 -26.80 16.47
C LEU A 4 38.77 -25.98 15.27
N SER A 5 38.19 -26.28 14.11
CA SER A 5 38.26 -25.50 12.89
C SER A 5 37.53 -24.17 13.06
N VAL A 6 38.17 -23.06 12.65
CA VAL A 6 37.53 -21.75 12.54
C VAL A 6 37.04 -21.60 11.10
N LEU A 7 35.72 -21.58 10.92
CA LEU A 7 35.06 -21.19 9.66
C LEU A 7 34.65 -19.71 9.74
N PRO A 8 34.65 -18.97 8.60
CA PRO A 8 34.33 -17.55 8.58
C PRO A 8 32.82 -17.29 8.73
N ALA A 9 32.48 -16.15 9.33
CA ALA A 9 31.10 -15.72 9.58
C ALA A 9 30.37 -15.37 8.26
N SER A 10 29.21 -16.00 8.06
CA SER A 10 28.24 -15.67 7.00
C SER A 10 27.75 -14.23 7.11
N LYS A 11 27.79 -13.48 6.01
CA LYS A 11 27.14 -12.18 5.86
C LYS A 11 25.81 -12.38 5.13
N SER A 12 24.72 -11.96 5.77
CA SER A 12 23.39 -11.88 5.17
C SER A 12 23.36 -10.79 4.10
N ALA A 13 22.90 -11.16 2.91
CA ALA A 13 22.70 -10.24 1.79
C ALA A 13 21.37 -9.50 1.96
N THR A 14 21.44 -8.20 2.26
CA THR A 14 20.30 -7.29 2.16
C THR A 14 20.23 -6.80 0.71
N PHE A 15 19.20 -7.23 -0.02
CA PHE A 15 18.85 -6.64 -1.31
C PHE A 15 18.09 -5.34 -1.04
N SER A 16 18.79 -4.21 -1.15
CA SER A 16 18.16 -2.90 -1.26
C SER A 16 18.00 -2.56 -2.74
N LEU A 17 16.77 -2.64 -3.25
CA LEU A 17 16.42 -1.92 -4.47
C LEU A 17 16.64 -0.43 -4.20
N GLY A 18 17.52 0.19 -4.96
CA GLY A 18 17.88 1.60 -4.86
C GLY A 18 16.74 2.53 -5.26
N LEU A 19 15.68 2.57 -4.46
CA LEU A 19 14.67 3.62 -4.51
C LEU A 19 15.07 4.75 -3.55
N PRO A 20 14.99 6.04 -3.96
CA PRO A 20 15.25 7.16 -3.08
C PRO A 20 14.26 7.14 -1.90
N GLN A 21 14.77 7.05 -0.67
CA GLN A 21 13.95 7.16 0.54
C GLN A 21 13.52 8.63 0.74
N PRO A 22 12.22 8.91 1.02
CA PRO A 22 11.79 10.27 1.36
C PRO A 22 12.36 10.69 2.72
N PRO A 23 12.71 11.99 2.92
CA PRO A 23 13.26 12.47 4.17
C PRO A 23 12.21 12.39 5.30
N SER A 24 12.58 11.76 6.42
CA SER A 24 11.74 11.65 7.62
C SER A 24 11.51 13.02 8.30
N PRO A 25 10.32 13.26 8.88
CA PRO A 25 9.99 14.54 9.51
C PRO A 25 10.80 14.76 10.80
N LYS A 26 11.45 15.94 10.89
CA LYS A 26 12.22 16.38 12.06
C LYS A 26 11.29 16.74 13.22
N ASN A 27 11.35 16.00 14.32
CA ASN A 27 10.71 16.35 15.58
C ASN A 27 11.30 17.67 16.12
N ARG A 28 10.53 18.77 16.06
CA ARG A 28 10.88 20.03 16.74
C ARG A 28 10.64 19.88 18.24
N GLY A 29 11.73 20.01 19.00
CA GLY A 29 11.80 19.83 20.45
C GLY A 29 10.99 20.83 21.27
N LYS A 30 10.60 20.35 22.45
CA LYS A 30 9.69 20.94 23.44
C LYS A 30 10.32 22.10 24.23
N TYR A 31 9.43 22.95 24.72
CA TYR A 31 9.62 24.13 25.60
C TYR A 31 10.22 23.78 26.97
N LYS A 32 10.79 24.80 27.62
CA LYS A 32 11.83 24.80 28.64
C LYS A 32 11.34 24.68 30.11
N ARG A 33 12.01 23.80 30.87
CA ARG A 33 12.36 23.73 32.34
C ARG A 33 11.61 24.50 33.45
N SER A 34 11.29 23.77 34.54
CA SER A 34 11.45 24.08 35.99
C SER A 34 11.07 22.82 36.80
N ILE A 35 11.45 22.51 38.06
CA ILE A 35 12.57 22.75 39.00
C ILE A 35 12.32 21.74 40.19
N GLY A 36 13.34 21.03 40.71
CA GLY A 36 13.32 20.19 41.95
C GLY A 36 12.52 18.86 41.88
N GLU A 37 12.86 17.70 42.46
CA GLU A 37 13.77 17.29 43.54
C GLU A 37 14.20 15.80 43.34
N LYS A 38 15.44 15.49 43.78
CA LYS A 38 16.08 14.23 44.23
C LYS A 38 15.94 12.88 43.47
N PRO A 39 17.07 12.19 43.20
CA PRO A 39 17.10 10.81 42.69
C PRO A 39 16.99 9.79 43.84
N LYS A 40 16.12 8.79 43.70
CA LYS A 40 16.10 7.62 44.60
C LYS A 40 16.32 6.35 43.79
N ALA A 41 17.33 5.59 44.21
CA ALA A 41 17.85 4.36 43.61
C ALA A 41 16.79 3.25 43.45
N PRO A 42 16.98 2.29 42.53
CA PRO A 42 16.05 1.19 42.32
C PRO A 42 16.17 0.16 43.46
N GLN A 43 15.04 -0.21 44.06
CA GLN A 43 14.98 -1.38 44.95
C GLN A 43 14.65 -2.65 44.16
N PRO A 44 15.22 -3.81 44.54
CA PRO A 44 14.97 -5.10 43.89
C PRO A 44 13.83 -5.85 44.60
N ALA A 45 12.83 -6.31 43.85
CA ALA A 45 11.89 -7.31 44.36
C ALA A 45 11.17 -8.07 43.23
N GLY A 46 11.41 -9.38 43.17
CA GLY A 46 10.45 -10.37 42.62
C GLY A 46 10.77 -10.93 41.23
N PRO A 47 10.67 -12.27 41.03
CA PRO A 47 10.79 -12.87 39.71
C PRO A 47 9.48 -12.66 38.96
N SER A 48 9.37 -11.55 38.24
CA SER A 48 8.35 -11.41 37.20
C SER A 48 8.65 -12.43 36.10
N LYS A 49 7.77 -13.42 35.94
CA LYS A 49 7.75 -14.30 34.77
C LYS A 49 7.66 -13.40 33.54
N VAL A 50 8.80 -13.20 32.89
CA VAL A 50 8.88 -12.54 31.60
C VAL A 50 8.18 -13.47 30.62
N VAL A 51 6.98 -13.11 30.20
CA VAL A 51 6.38 -13.67 28.99
C VAL A 51 7.30 -13.22 27.86
N GLN A 52 8.27 -14.08 27.53
CA GLN A 52 9.06 -13.94 26.33
C GLN A 52 8.10 -14.18 25.16
N SER A 53 7.64 -13.09 24.53
CA SER A 53 7.09 -13.20 23.19
C SER A 53 8.19 -13.77 22.30
N SER A 54 8.02 -15.01 21.87
CA SER A 54 8.94 -15.67 20.94
C SER A 54 9.10 -14.80 19.70
N PRO A 55 10.34 -14.61 19.20
CA PRO A 55 10.57 -13.90 17.94
C PRO A 55 9.83 -14.62 16.80
N LEU A 56 9.31 -13.87 15.83
CA LEU A 56 8.61 -14.40 14.66
C LEU A 56 9.58 -15.29 13.85
N GLN A 57 9.58 -16.60 14.13
CA GLN A 57 10.39 -17.57 13.41
C GLN A 57 9.59 -17.99 12.16
N HIS A 58 10.13 -17.75 10.98
CA HIS A 58 9.64 -18.37 9.74
C HIS A 58 9.93 -19.88 9.82
N SER A 59 9.04 -20.64 10.47
CA SER A 59 9.15 -22.09 10.49
C SER A 59 8.83 -22.59 9.09
N PHE A 60 9.80 -23.26 8.47
CA PHE A 60 9.49 -24.17 7.36
C PHE A 60 8.44 -25.17 7.86
N LEU A 61 7.43 -25.47 7.02
CA LEU A 61 6.37 -26.44 7.33
C LEU A 61 7.01 -27.83 7.44
N THR A 62 7.41 -28.20 8.66
CA THR A 62 8.06 -29.50 8.93
C THR A 62 7.08 -30.59 9.32
N ASP A 63 5.85 -30.24 9.71
CA ASP A 63 4.79 -31.21 10.02
C ASP A 63 3.96 -31.51 8.77
N VAL A 64 3.74 -32.80 8.50
CA VAL A 64 2.87 -33.27 7.41
C VAL A 64 1.42 -32.83 7.64
N SER A 65 1.03 -32.58 8.89
CA SER A 65 -0.29 -32.08 9.26
C SER A 65 -0.54 -30.68 8.69
N ASP A 66 0.43 -29.77 8.82
CA ASP A 66 0.32 -28.41 8.29
C ASP A 66 0.28 -28.40 6.75
N VAL A 67 1.04 -29.30 6.12
CA VAL A 67 1.02 -29.48 4.65
C VAL A 67 -0.36 -29.91 4.16
N ARG A 68 -0.99 -30.88 4.84
CA ARG A 68 -2.34 -31.36 4.48
C ARG A 68 -3.42 -30.31 4.72
N GLU A 69 -3.29 -29.51 5.78
CA GLU A 69 -4.20 -28.40 6.05
C GLU A 69 -4.14 -27.35 4.93
N MET A 70 -2.93 -26.96 4.52
CA MET A 70 -2.72 -26.04 3.41
C MET A 70 -3.23 -26.61 2.09
N GLU A 71 -2.97 -27.89 1.80
CA GLU A 71 -3.50 -28.58 0.61
C GLU A 71 -5.04 -28.53 0.59
N GLY A 72 -5.69 -28.80 1.72
CA GLY A 72 -7.13 -28.69 1.85
C GLY A 72 -7.64 -27.26 1.63
N GLY A 73 -6.94 -26.27 2.17
CA GLY A 73 -7.27 -24.85 1.96
C GLY A 73 -7.18 -24.42 0.50
N LEU A 74 -6.12 -24.85 -0.21
CA LEU A 74 -5.94 -24.56 -1.63
C LEU A 74 -6.99 -25.28 -2.51
N LEU A 75 -7.33 -26.52 -2.18
CA LEU A 75 -8.35 -27.27 -2.92
C LEU A 75 -9.74 -26.65 -2.76
N ASN A 76 -10.08 -26.21 -1.54
CA ASN A 76 -11.31 -25.47 -1.29
C ASN A 76 -11.33 -24.13 -2.03
N LEU A 77 -10.20 -23.42 -2.09
CA LEU A 77 -10.10 -22.18 -2.84
C LEU A 77 -10.38 -22.42 -4.33
N LEU A 78 -9.80 -23.46 -4.92
CA LEU A 78 -10.09 -23.86 -6.31
C LEU A 78 -11.57 -24.23 -6.51
N ASN A 79 -12.19 -24.89 -5.54
CA ASN A 79 -13.62 -25.21 -5.59
C ASN A 79 -14.49 -23.94 -5.58
N ASP A 80 -14.15 -22.98 -4.72
CA ASP A 80 -14.81 -21.67 -4.66
C ASP A 80 -14.63 -20.87 -5.97
N PHE A 81 -13.48 -21.02 -6.67
CA PHE A 81 -13.28 -20.46 -8.00
C PHE A 81 -14.18 -21.13 -9.06
N HIS A 82 -14.19 -22.46 -9.15
CA HIS A 82 -14.98 -23.18 -10.16
C HIS A 82 -16.49 -23.04 -9.95
N SER A 83 -16.94 -22.95 -8.70
CA SER A 83 -18.34 -22.71 -8.37
C SER A 83 -18.77 -21.26 -8.58
N GLY A 84 -17.84 -20.35 -8.87
CA GLY A 84 -18.10 -18.92 -9.03
C GLY A 84 -18.44 -18.20 -7.73
N LYS A 85 -18.26 -18.84 -6.58
CA LYS A 85 -18.42 -18.23 -5.25
C LYS A 85 -17.32 -17.21 -4.97
N LEU A 86 -16.12 -17.46 -5.50
CA LEU A 86 -15.04 -16.49 -5.49
C LEU A 86 -15.08 -15.65 -6.78
N GLN A 87 -15.55 -14.42 -6.66
CA GLN A 87 -15.46 -13.43 -7.74
C GLN A 87 -14.56 -12.29 -7.28
N ALA A 88 -13.52 -12.00 -8.06
CA ALA A 88 -12.63 -10.87 -7.78
C ALA A 88 -13.28 -9.52 -8.11
N PHE A 89 -14.26 -9.53 -9.03
CA PHE A 89 -15.00 -8.36 -9.50
C PHE A 89 -16.49 -8.62 -9.36
N GLY A 90 -17.21 -7.69 -8.75
CA GLY A 90 -18.65 -7.79 -8.55
C GLY A 90 -19.45 -7.46 -9.82
N LYS A 91 -20.77 -7.65 -9.77
CA LYS A 91 -21.68 -7.16 -10.82
C LYS A 91 -21.62 -5.65 -10.99
N VAL A 92 -21.44 -4.94 -9.87
CA VAL A 92 -21.19 -3.50 -9.82
C VAL A 92 -19.68 -3.36 -9.59
N CYS A 93 -18.96 -2.71 -10.52
CA CYS A 93 -17.49 -2.71 -10.62
C CYS A 93 -16.91 -3.95 -11.34
N SER A 94 -17.32 -4.12 -12.60
CA SER A 94 -16.76 -5.14 -13.49
C SER A 94 -15.30 -4.84 -13.85
N PHE A 95 -14.57 -5.86 -14.31
CA PHE A 95 -13.21 -5.69 -14.82
C PHE A 95 -13.12 -4.63 -15.93
N GLU A 96 -14.12 -4.59 -16.81
CA GLU A 96 -14.21 -3.59 -17.90
C GLU A 96 -14.39 -2.16 -17.37
N GLN A 97 -15.19 -1.98 -16.31
CA GLN A 97 -15.33 -0.68 -15.65
C GLN A 97 -14.00 -0.24 -14.99
N LEU A 98 -13.29 -1.15 -14.36
CA LEU A 98 -11.97 -0.86 -13.77
C LEU A 98 -10.93 -0.52 -14.83
N GLU A 99 -10.93 -1.21 -15.98
CA GLU A 99 -10.05 -0.86 -17.10
C GLU A 99 -10.39 0.53 -17.64
N HIS A 100 -11.68 0.89 -17.73
CA HIS A 100 -12.08 2.23 -18.12
C HIS A 100 -11.59 3.30 -17.13
N VAL A 101 -11.71 3.05 -15.81
CA VAL A 101 -11.16 3.93 -14.77
C VAL A 101 -9.64 4.08 -14.92
N ARG A 102 -8.93 2.98 -15.18
CA ARG A 102 -7.49 2.97 -15.44
C ARG A 102 -7.14 3.86 -16.64
N GLU A 103 -7.84 3.70 -17.76
CA GLU A 103 -7.63 4.53 -18.95
C GLU A 103 -7.88 6.02 -18.69
N MET A 104 -8.96 6.33 -17.96
CA MET A 104 -9.32 7.69 -17.56
C MET A 104 -8.20 8.33 -16.73
N GLN A 105 -7.65 7.61 -15.76
CA GLN A 105 -6.52 8.06 -14.95
C GLN A 105 -5.27 8.24 -15.80
N GLU A 106 -4.97 7.32 -16.73
CA GLU A 106 -3.79 7.42 -17.62
C GLU A 106 -3.88 8.61 -18.57
N LYS A 107 -5.08 8.90 -19.11
CA LYS A 107 -5.33 10.10 -19.93
C LYS A 107 -5.14 11.38 -19.13
N LEU A 108 -5.64 11.41 -17.90
CA LEU A 108 -5.48 12.58 -17.01
C LEU A 108 -4.02 12.81 -16.62
N ALA A 109 -3.28 11.76 -16.29
CA ALA A 109 -1.85 11.85 -15.98
C ALA A 109 -1.05 12.37 -17.17
N ARG A 110 -1.33 11.87 -18.38
CA ARG A 110 -0.73 12.39 -19.62
C ARG A 110 -1.02 13.88 -19.83
N LEU A 111 -2.27 14.30 -19.62
CA LEU A 111 -2.64 15.71 -19.72
C LEU A 111 -1.87 16.56 -18.70
N HIS A 112 -1.79 16.12 -17.43
CA HIS A 112 -1.03 16.82 -16.40
C HIS A 112 0.44 17.02 -16.80
N PHE A 113 1.12 15.97 -17.28
CA PHE A 113 2.51 16.09 -17.73
C PHE A 113 2.67 17.03 -18.93
N SER A 114 1.75 17.01 -19.89
CA SER A 114 1.76 17.95 -21.02
C SER A 114 1.60 19.40 -20.54
N LEU A 115 0.67 19.65 -19.63
CA LEU A 115 0.43 21.00 -19.09
C LEU A 115 1.62 21.51 -18.26
N ASP A 116 2.20 20.66 -17.40
CA ASP A 116 3.40 20.99 -16.61
C ASP A 116 4.62 21.27 -17.50
N SER A 117 4.79 20.51 -18.59
CA SER A 117 5.91 20.72 -19.51
C SER A 117 5.93 22.13 -20.12
N HIS A 118 4.75 22.74 -20.31
CA HIS A 118 4.62 24.11 -20.79
C HIS A 118 4.85 25.17 -19.70
N VAL A 119 4.67 24.84 -18.42
CA VAL A 119 4.85 25.80 -17.30
C VAL A 119 6.32 26.02 -16.98
N GLU A 120 7.16 25.00 -17.10
CA GLU A 120 8.60 25.08 -16.84
C GLU A 120 9.34 26.06 -17.79
N GLU A 121 8.79 26.31 -18.99
CA GLU A 121 9.40 27.19 -19.99
C GLU A 121 8.96 28.67 -19.87
N LEU A 122 7.96 28.97 -19.02
CA LEU A 122 7.37 30.30 -18.89
C LEU A 122 8.06 31.18 -17.83
N SER A 123 7.99 32.50 -18.04
CA SER A 123 8.44 33.50 -17.08
C SER A 123 7.62 33.49 -15.80
N GLU A 124 8.23 33.88 -14.67
CA GLU A 124 7.61 33.89 -13.34
C GLU A 124 6.23 34.57 -13.28
N ASP A 125 6.10 35.72 -13.95
CA ASP A 125 4.86 36.51 -13.96
C ASP A 125 3.71 35.82 -14.72
N GLN A 126 4.00 34.94 -15.68
CA GLN A 126 3.00 34.23 -16.49
C GLN A 126 2.60 32.88 -15.89
N ARG A 127 3.49 32.26 -15.10
CA ARG A 127 3.27 30.93 -14.51
C ARG A 127 2.00 30.87 -13.66
N LYS A 128 1.69 31.92 -12.91
CA LYS A 128 0.48 31.93 -12.06
C LYS A 128 -0.79 31.83 -12.90
N CYS A 129 -0.93 32.67 -13.92
CA CYS A 129 -2.12 32.69 -14.78
C CYS A 129 -2.31 31.36 -15.52
N VAL A 130 -1.22 30.81 -16.07
CA VAL A 130 -1.25 29.54 -16.79
C VAL A 130 -1.51 28.36 -15.85
N SER A 131 -0.92 28.36 -14.65
CA SER A 131 -1.18 27.34 -13.64
C SER A 131 -2.64 27.34 -13.17
N ASP A 132 -3.24 28.53 -12.98
CA ASP A 132 -4.65 28.65 -12.59
C ASP A 132 -5.56 28.08 -13.69
N HIS A 133 -5.27 28.39 -14.97
CA HIS A 133 -6.01 27.84 -16.11
C HIS A 133 -5.82 26.33 -16.28
N ASN A 134 -4.60 25.83 -16.10
CA ASN A 134 -4.28 24.40 -16.16
C ASN A 134 -5.04 23.62 -15.08
N LEU A 135 -5.11 24.16 -13.86
CA LEU A 135 -5.88 23.57 -12.77
C LEU A 135 -7.37 23.50 -13.12
N GLU A 136 -7.94 24.56 -13.67
CA GLU A 136 -9.34 24.58 -14.09
C GLU A 136 -9.62 23.52 -15.17
N HIS A 137 -8.71 23.38 -16.13
CA HIS A 137 -8.81 22.36 -17.17
C HIS A 137 -8.75 20.93 -16.61
N LEU A 138 -7.83 20.67 -15.68
CA LEU A 138 -7.74 19.38 -15.00
C LEU A 138 -9.00 19.07 -14.18
N LEU A 139 -9.53 20.05 -13.46
CA LEU A 139 -10.76 19.91 -12.66
C LEU A 139 -11.97 19.63 -13.56
N CYS A 140 -12.10 20.32 -14.69
CA CYS A 140 -13.14 20.05 -15.67
C CYS A 140 -13.10 18.59 -16.16
N ASN A 141 -11.91 18.09 -16.47
CA ASN A 141 -11.73 16.72 -16.96
C ASN A 141 -12.03 15.67 -15.87
N VAL A 142 -11.55 15.89 -14.64
CA VAL A 142 -11.86 15.03 -13.48
C VAL A 142 -13.37 14.95 -13.24
N ASN A 143 -14.04 16.11 -13.23
CA ASN A 143 -15.48 16.15 -13.02
C ASN A 143 -16.22 15.42 -14.15
N GLY A 144 -15.84 15.65 -15.41
CA GLY A 144 -16.34 14.92 -16.57
C GLY A 144 -16.21 13.41 -16.42
N HIS A 145 -15.05 12.94 -15.94
CA HIS A 145 -14.81 11.52 -15.70
C HIS A 145 -15.71 10.95 -14.60
N ILE A 146 -15.91 11.68 -13.49
CA ILE A 146 -16.83 11.29 -12.41
C ILE A 146 -18.26 11.15 -12.95
N TYR A 147 -18.72 12.04 -13.81
CA TYR A 147 -20.05 11.91 -14.43
C TYR A 147 -20.18 10.64 -15.27
N VAL A 148 -19.19 10.31 -16.10
CA VAL A 148 -19.20 9.10 -16.93
C VAL A 148 -19.21 7.83 -16.09
N LEU A 149 -18.46 7.79 -14.98
CA LEU A 149 -18.48 6.65 -14.05
C LEU A 149 -19.86 6.46 -13.41
N ASN A 150 -20.48 7.55 -12.94
CA ASN A 150 -21.84 7.51 -12.41
C ASN A 150 -22.86 7.05 -13.48
N LEU A 151 -22.70 7.42 -14.74
CA LEU A 151 -23.59 6.97 -15.82
C LEU A 151 -23.41 5.47 -16.11
N ALA A 152 -22.19 4.95 -16.08
CA ALA A 152 -21.90 3.53 -16.26
C ALA A 152 -22.45 2.66 -15.11
N GLU A 153 -22.59 3.22 -13.90
CA GLU A 153 -23.19 2.57 -12.74
C GLU A 153 -24.72 2.42 -12.86
N ASN A 154 -25.40 3.31 -13.60
CA ASN A 154 -26.87 3.38 -13.67
C ASN A 154 -27.52 2.68 -14.88
N GLN A 155 -26.75 1.99 -15.74
CA GLN A 155 -27.27 1.31 -16.94
C GLN A 155 -27.82 -0.11 -16.69
N ASP A 156 -27.97 -0.53 -15.44
CA ASP A 156 -28.59 -1.82 -15.07
C ASP A 156 -30.14 -1.74 -15.17
N LEU A 157 -30.67 -1.72 -16.40
CA LEU A 157 -32.09 -2.02 -16.64
C LEU A 157 -32.29 -3.55 -16.73
N PRO A 158 -33.30 -4.12 -16.04
CA PRO A 158 -33.48 -5.56 -16.01
C PRO A 158 -34.02 -6.05 -17.35
N LYS A 159 -33.23 -6.84 -18.08
CA LYS A 159 -33.76 -7.76 -19.09
C LYS A 159 -34.45 -8.92 -18.38
N THR A 160 -35.68 -8.69 -17.92
CA THR A 160 -36.69 -9.76 -17.82
C THR A 160 -37.49 -9.66 -19.12
N SER A 161 -37.66 -10.70 -19.92
CA SER A 161 -38.36 -11.94 -19.55
C SER A 161 -38.08 -13.03 -20.60
N GLY A 162 -37.76 -14.24 -20.14
CA GLY A 162 -38.16 -15.46 -20.85
C GLY A 162 -39.61 -15.83 -20.46
N PRO A 163 -40.18 -16.95 -20.97
CA PRO A 163 -39.56 -18.01 -21.78
C PRO A 163 -39.79 -17.87 -23.29
#